data_AF-A0A6P7ND53-F1
#
_entry.id   AF-A0A6P7ND53-F1
#
_cell.length_a   1.000
_cell.length_b   1.000
_cell.length_c   1.000
_cell.angle_alpha   90.00
_cell.angle_beta   90.00
_cell.angle_gamma   90.00
#
_symmetry.space_group_name_H-M   'P 1'
#
loop_
_entity.id
_entity.type
_entity.pdbx_description
1 polymer ?
#
loop_
_entity_poly.entity_id
_entity_poly.type
_entity_poly.pdbx_seq_one_letter_code
_entity_poly.pdbx_strand_id
1 'polypeptide(L)'
;MVTHSRFASAMSSSPLDSNMRLPHRYKTFASKTQYQMVLTTLHKLQESGFYWGPITGKEANAMLAAEATGTFLVRDSSDNRHLFTLSVKTASGTKNLRIQCDVGSFYLQTDPKNIQSVPHFDCVLKLIHYYMPQSKGNTRSGSMYYIFSGGEKIPLELLRPLSCSLSTLQHLCRKAVNGHLDISSKREQLPHPLKEFLQEYDASI
;
A
#
# COMPACT_ATOMS: atom_id res chain seq x y z
N MET A 1 -32.00 -34.80 -41.14
CA MET A 1 -30.94 -34.82 -40.10
C MET A 1 -29.81 -33.93 -40.60
N VAL A 2 -29.57 -32.74 -40.03
CA VAL A 2 -28.66 -32.51 -38.85
C VAL A 2 -27.21 -32.79 -39.29
N THR A 3 -26.20 -31.91 -39.30
CA THR A 3 -25.93 -30.60 -38.68
C THR A 3 -24.63 -29.98 -39.25
N HIS A 4 -24.47 -28.68 -39.01
CA HIS A 4 -23.34 -27.75 -39.22
C HIS A 4 -21.92 -28.17 -38.77
N SER A 5 -20.95 -27.37 -39.25
CA SER A 5 -19.69 -26.89 -38.61
C SER A 5 -18.39 -27.47 -39.22
N ARG A 6 -17.27 -26.75 -39.37
CA ARG A 6 -16.78 -25.57 -38.64
C ARG A 6 -15.62 -24.88 -39.40
N PHE A 7 -15.75 -23.57 -39.54
CA PHE A 7 -14.80 -22.45 -39.51
C PHE A 7 -13.30 -22.57 -39.83
N ALA A 8 -12.89 -21.51 -40.51
CA ALA A 8 -11.59 -21.15 -41.06
C ALA A 8 -10.54 -20.68 -40.03
N SER A 9 -9.30 -20.85 -40.50
CA SER A 9 -8.01 -20.25 -40.20
C SER A 9 -7.93 -18.99 -39.31
N ALA A 10 -7.09 -19.15 -38.27
CA ALA A 10 -5.99 -18.28 -37.85
C ALA A 10 -6.19 -16.75 -37.97
N MET A 11 -6.62 -16.16 -36.84
CA MET A 11 -6.35 -14.76 -36.52
C MET A 11 -5.10 -14.71 -35.62
N SER A 12 -4.09 -14.04 -36.15
CA SER A 12 -2.90 -13.54 -35.46
C SER A 12 -3.30 -12.74 -34.22
N SER A 13 -2.78 -13.12 -33.05
CA SER A 13 -2.75 -12.25 -31.88
C SER A 13 -1.31 -12.10 -31.39
N SER A 14 -0.82 -10.88 -31.52
CA SER A 14 0.41 -10.32 -30.96
C SER A 14 0.52 -10.55 -29.45
N PRO A 15 1.75 -10.67 -28.89
CA PRO A 15 1.96 -10.77 -27.45
C PRO A 15 2.10 -9.35 -26.88
N LEU A 16 0.99 -8.78 -26.39
CA LEU A 16 1.04 -7.55 -25.60
C LEU A 16 0.21 -7.72 -24.32
N ASP A 17 0.87 -7.36 -23.20
CA ASP A 17 0.34 -7.10 -21.87
C ASP A 17 -0.26 -8.27 -21.05
N SER A 18 0.63 -9.06 -20.46
CA SER A 18 0.30 -10.00 -19.37
C SER A 18 0.39 -9.39 -17.95
N ASN A 19 0.73 -8.11 -17.78
CA ASN A 19 1.05 -7.55 -16.44
C ASN A 19 -0.05 -6.73 -15.77
N MET A 20 -1.24 -6.59 -16.37
CA MET A 20 -2.36 -5.81 -15.79
C MET A 20 -3.53 -6.68 -15.33
N ARG A 21 -3.27 -7.94 -14.94
CA ARG A 21 -4.27 -8.75 -14.25
C ARG A 21 -4.02 -8.66 -12.75
N LEU A 22 -4.88 -7.90 -12.08
CA LEU A 22 -5.12 -8.07 -10.65
C LEU A 22 -5.17 -9.59 -10.36
N PRO A 23 -4.39 -10.14 -9.42
CA PRO A 23 -4.51 -11.54 -9.04
C PRO A 23 -5.98 -11.86 -8.78
N HIS A 24 -6.45 -13.01 -9.30
CA HIS A 24 -7.86 -13.39 -9.48
C HIS A 24 -8.63 -13.65 -8.16
N ARG A 25 -8.39 -12.84 -7.13
CA ARG A 25 -8.91 -13.00 -5.76
C ARG A 25 -9.69 -11.81 -5.23
N TYR A 26 -9.72 -10.68 -5.92
CA TYR A 26 -10.48 -9.53 -5.44
C TYR A 26 -11.96 -9.71 -5.76
N LYS A 27 -12.80 -9.58 -4.72
CA LYS A 27 -14.26 -9.57 -4.84
C LYS A 27 -14.73 -8.45 -5.76
N THR A 28 -15.92 -8.62 -6.32
CA THR A 28 -16.68 -7.60 -7.03
C THR A 28 -16.63 -6.28 -6.27
N PHE A 29 -16.04 -5.25 -6.87
CA PHE A 29 -16.00 -3.91 -6.28
C PHE A 29 -17.44 -3.38 -6.14
N ALA A 30 -17.73 -2.74 -5.01
CA ALA A 30 -19.06 -2.19 -4.74
C ALA A 30 -19.41 -1.04 -5.70
N SER A 31 -18.40 -0.36 -6.25
CA SER A 31 -18.58 0.73 -7.22
C SER A 31 -17.38 0.88 -8.15
N LYS A 32 -17.60 1.54 -9.30
CA LYS A 32 -16.52 1.93 -10.23
C LYS A 32 -15.49 2.84 -9.55
N THR A 33 -15.95 3.72 -8.66
CA THR A 33 -15.09 4.63 -7.90
C THR A 33 -14.15 3.86 -6.96
N GLN A 34 -14.67 2.86 -6.25
CA GLN A 34 -13.86 2.00 -5.39
C GLN A 34 -12.82 1.24 -6.20
N TYR A 35 -13.20 0.70 -7.37
CA TYR A 35 -12.27 0.03 -8.27
C TYR A 35 -11.13 0.95 -8.70
N GLN A 36 -11.45 2.16 -9.17
CA GLN A 36 -10.44 3.12 -9.62
C GLN A 36 -9.50 3.53 -8.49
N MET A 37 -10.03 3.76 -7.29
CA MET A 37 -9.24 4.09 -6.10
C MET A 37 -8.26 2.96 -5.72
N VAL A 38 -8.72 1.70 -5.76
CA VAL A 38 -7.88 0.53 -5.49
C VAL A 38 -6.80 0.38 -6.56
N LEU A 39 -7.12 0.56 -7.84
CA LEU A 39 -6.13 0.53 -8.91
C LEU A 39 -5.06 1.61 -8.75
N THR A 40 -5.47 2.85 -8.51
CA THR A 40 -4.53 3.96 -8.29
C THR A 40 -3.66 3.69 -7.05
N THR A 41 -4.25 3.16 -5.98
CA THR A 41 -3.50 2.80 -4.77
C THR A 41 -2.52 1.67 -5.01
N LEU A 42 -2.91 0.65 -5.77
CA LEU A 42 -2.04 -0.47 -6.12
C LEU A 42 -0.84 0.00 -6.95
N HIS A 43 -1.08 0.86 -7.95
CA HIS A 43 0.00 1.44 -8.77
C HIS A 43 1.00 2.19 -7.89
N LYS A 44 0.51 3.08 -7.03
CA LYS A 44 1.37 3.79 -6.06
C LYS A 44 2.10 2.82 -5.13
N LEU A 45 1.44 1.79 -4.61
CA LEU A 45 2.09 0.78 -3.77
C LEU A 45 3.21 0.03 -4.50
N GLN A 46 3.02 -0.31 -5.77
CA GLN A 46 4.07 -0.95 -6.59
C GLN A 46 5.29 -0.05 -6.76
N GLU A 47 5.07 1.25 -6.97
CA GLU A 47 6.17 2.22 -7.10
C GLU A 47 6.89 2.50 -5.76
N SER A 48 6.19 2.39 -4.64
CA SER A 48 6.74 2.67 -3.29
C SER A 48 7.94 1.78 -2.92
N GLY A 49 8.05 0.60 -3.54
CA GLY A 49 9.14 -0.35 -3.36
C GLY A 49 9.02 -1.26 -2.15
N PHE A 50 8.01 -1.08 -1.28
CA PHE A 50 7.79 -1.92 -0.09
C PHE A 50 6.49 -2.74 -0.13
N TYR A 51 5.88 -2.80 -1.31
CA TYR A 51 4.79 -3.72 -1.61
C TYR A 51 5.35 -5.04 -2.13
N TRP A 52 5.05 -6.13 -1.41
CA TRP A 52 5.56 -7.48 -1.69
C TRP A 52 4.57 -8.35 -2.46
N GLY A 53 3.44 -7.80 -2.90
CA GLY A 53 2.46 -8.55 -3.67
C GLY A 53 1.80 -9.70 -2.88
N PRO A 54 1.52 -10.85 -3.53
CA PRO A 54 0.70 -11.93 -2.97
C PRO A 54 1.48 -12.89 -2.06
N ILE A 55 2.28 -12.36 -1.13
CA ILE A 55 2.97 -13.18 -0.12
C ILE A 55 2.04 -13.53 1.05
N THR A 56 2.26 -14.69 1.64
CA THR A 56 1.52 -15.17 2.80
C THR A 56 1.98 -14.48 4.09
N GLY A 57 1.13 -14.50 5.12
CA GLY A 57 1.52 -14.01 6.44
C GLY A 57 2.69 -14.76 7.07
N LYS A 58 2.89 -16.04 6.70
CA LYS A 58 4.03 -16.84 7.17
C LYS A 58 5.34 -16.37 6.54
N GLU A 59 5.34 -16.15 5.23
CA GLU A 59 6.51 -15.62 4.50
C GLU A 59 6.86 -14.21 4.98
N ALA A 60 5.87 -13.34 5.14
CA ALA A 60 6.06 -12.00 5.71
C ALA A 60 6.68 -12.07 7.12
N ASN A 61 6.23 -13.00 7.96
CA ASN A 61 6.81 -13.21 9.28
C ASN A 61 8.27 -13.68 9.20
N ALA A 62 8.59 -14.61 8.30
CA ALA A 62 9.96 -15.09 8.10
C ALA A 62 10.91 -13.97 7.65
N MET A 63 10.47 -13.13 6.70
CA MET A 63 11.24 -11.98 6.23
C MET A 63 11.47 -10.94 7.32
N LEU A 64 10.43 -10.62 8.10
CA LEU A 64 10.53 -9.67 9.21
C LEU A 64 11.20 -10.24 10.46
N ALA A 65 11.40 -11.56 10.55
CA ALA A 65 11.98 -12.20 11.73
C ALA A 65 13.42 -11.72 11.99
N ALA A 66 14.21 -11.59 10.93
CA ALA A 66 15.61 -11.16 10.96
C ALA A 66 15.80 -9.63 11.01
N GLU A 67 14.71 -8.88 10.84
CA GLU A 67 14.73 -7.42 10.78
C GLU A 67 14.56 -6.78 12.17
N ALA A 68 14.97 -5.52 12.28
CA ALA A 68 14.82 -4.73 13.50
C ALA A 68 13.35 -4.36 13.75
N THR A 69 13.03 -4.10 15.02
CA THR A 69 11.74 -3.56 15.43
C THR A 69 11.40 -2.28 14.65
N GLY A 70 10.14 -2.16 14.25
CA GLY A 70 9.63 -1.05 13.44
C GLY A 70 9.75 -1.24 11.93
N THR A 71 10.31 -2.37 11.48
CA THR A 71 10.33 -2.73 10.06
C THR A 71 8.96 -3.19 9.61
N PHE A 72 8.48 -2.72 8.47
CA PHE A 72 7.18 -3.10 7.95
C PHE A 72 7.20 -3.35 6.45
N LEU A 73 6.17 -4.05 5.98
CA LEU A 73 5.90 -4.27 4.56
C LEU A 73 4.40 -4.30 4.30
N VAL A 74 4.01 -4.00 3.06
CA VAL A 74 2.63 -4.15 2.60
C VAL A 74 2.56 -5.36 1.67
N ARG A 75 1.50 -6.14 1.82
CA ARG A 75 1.22 -7.31 0.98
C ARG A 75 -0.26 -7.46 0.74
N ASP A 76 -0.62 -8.37 -0.16
CA ASP A 76 -2.01 -8.77 -0.30
C ASP A 76 -2.48 -9.52 0.95
N SER A 77 -3.74 -9.31 1.29
CA SER A 77 -4.39 -10.10 2.33
C SER A 77 -4.65 -11.52 1.83
N SER A 78 -4.36 -12.50 2.70
CA SER A 78 -4.74 -13.89 2.45
C SER A 78 -6.22 -14.16 2.80
N ASP A 79 -6.89 -13.25 3.51
CA ASP A 79 -8.33 -13.28 3.79
C ASP A 79 -9.08 -12.57 2.65
N ASN A 80 -10.03 -13.27 2.03
CA ASN A 80 -10.87 -12.79 0.93
C ASN A 80 -11.77 -11.59 1.29
N ARG A 81 -11.82 -11.17 2.56
CA ARG A 81 -12.55 -9.98 3.02
C ARG A 81 -11.74 -8.69 2.94
N HIS A 82 -10.42 -8.77 2.76
CA HIS A 82 -9.54 -7.60 2.77
C HIS A 82 -8.65 -7.62 1.54
N LEU A 83 -8.25 -6.44 1.08
CA LEU A 83 -7.38 -6.32 -0.10
C LEU A 83 -5.91 -6.38 0.32
N PHE A 84 -5.53 -5.57 1.31
CA PHE A 84 -4.15 -5.38 1.73
C PHE A 84 -3.96 -5.74 3.20
N THR A 85 -2.74 -6.09 3.55
CA THR A 85 -2.29 -6.30 4.93
C THR A 85 -0.94 -5.64 5.14
N LEU A 86 -0.84 -4.88 6.24
CA LEU A 86 0.40 -4.31 6.74
C LEU A 86 1.02 -5.29 7.74
N SER A 87 2.20 -5.81 7.42
CA SER A 87 2.97 -6.66 8.31
C SER A 87 4.08 -5.82 8.95
N VAL A 88 4.18 -5.82 10.29
CA VAL A 88 5.15 -5.03 11.04
C VAL A 88 5.88 -5.88 12.08
N LYS A 89 7.19 -5.71 12.18
CA LYS A 89 8.03 -6.28 13.22
C LYS A 89 7.88 -5.47 14.51
N THR A 90 7.33 -6.08 15.54
CA THR A 90 7.27 -5.51 16.90
C THR A 90 8.21 -6.25 17.84
N ALA A 91 8.43 -5.72 19.04
CA ALA A 91 9.21 -6.40 20.09
C ALA A 91 8.64 -7.78 20.47
N SER A 92 7.32 -7.95 20.35
CA SER A 92 6.61 -9.22 20.59
C SER A 92 6.58 -10.16 19.37
N GLY A 93 7.29 -9.83 18.30
CA GLY A 93 7.27 -10.53 17.02
C GLY A 93 6.46 -9.80 15.93
N THR A 94 6.25 -10.47 14.80
CA THR A 94 5.56 -9.87 13.65
C THR A 94 4.05 -9.82 13.87
N LYS A 95 3.46 -8.64 13.69
CA LYS A 95 2.00 -8.44 13.70
C LYS A 95 1.49 -8.13 12.30
N ASN A 96 0.29 -8.60 12.01
CA ASN A 96 -0.38 -8.43 10.73
C ASN A 96 -1.65 -7.61 10.95
N LEU A 97 -1.68 -6.41 10.39
CA LEU A 97 -2.78 -5.47 10.47
C LEU A 97 -3.49 -5.44 9.12
N ARG A 98 -4.79 -5.75 9.12
CA ARG A 98 -5.59 -5.76 7.89
C ARG A 98 -6.03 -4.35 7.55
N ILE A 99 -5.97 -4.01 6.27
CA ILE A 99 -6.42 -2.71 5.77
C ILE A 99 -7.82 -2.92 5.19
N GLN A 100 -8.78 -2.20 5.75
CA GLN A 100 -10.14 -2.15 5.24
C GLN A 100 -10.23 -1.19 4.06
N CYS A 101 -11.12 -1.50 3.12
CA CYS A 101 -11.45 -0.64 2.00
C CYS A 101 -12.96 -0.42 2.01
N ASP A 102 -13.36 0.83 2.20
CA ASP A 102 -14.74 1.27 2.05
C ASP A 102 -14.96 1.91 0.65
N VAL A 103 -16.13 2.48 0.39
CA VAL A 103 -16.54 3.05 -0.90
C VAL A 103 -15.60 4.17 -1.38
N GLY A 104 -14.91 4.86 -0.46
CA GLY A 104 -13.99 5.95 -0.80
C GLY A 104 -12.81 6.14 0.16
N SER A 105 -12.50 5.14 1.00
CA SER A 105 -11.37 5.27 1.92
C SER A 105 -10.78 3.93 2.37
N PHE A 106 -9.55 4.00 2.86
CA PHE A 106 -8.77 2.95 3.51
C PHE A 106 -8.55 3.30 4.97
N TYR A 107 -8.65 2.30 5.83
CA TYR A 107 -8.38 2.45 7.27
C TYR A 107 -7.83 1.15 7.85
N LEU A 108 -7.06 1.23 8.94
CA LEU A 108 -6.56 0.03 9.62
C LEU A 108 -7.69 -0.62 10.42
N GLN A 109 -7.80 -1.94 10.32
CA GLN A 109 -8.69 -2.69 11.20
C GLN A 109 -8.18 -2.58 12.64
N THR A 110 -8.92 -1.87 13.48
CA THR A 110 -8.65 -1.76 14.92
C THR A 110 -9.44 -2.79 15.71
N ASP A 111 -8.96 -3.11 16.91
CA ASP A 111 -9.72 -3.91 17.87
C ASP A 111 -10.98 -3.14 18.31
N PRO A 112 -12.15 -3.80 18.46
CA PRO A 112 -13.38 -3.18 18.96
C PRO A 112 -13.24 -2.48 20.33
N LYS A 113 -12.18 -2.76 21.10
CA LYS A 113 -11.88 -2.06 22.36
C LYS A 113 -11.23 -0.69 22.18
N ASN A 114 -10.89 -0.29 20.96
CA ASN A 114 -10.29 1.00 20.67
C ASN A 114 -11.39 2.07 20.50
N ILE A 115 -11.47 3.00 21.44
CA ILE A 115 -12.54 4.02 21.55
C ILE A 115 -12.31 5.21 20.59
N GLN A 116 -11.17 5.26 19.90
CA GLN A 116 -10.84 6.35 18.98
C GLN A 116 -11.35 6.08 17.57
N SER A 117 -11.87 7.13 16.92
CA SER A 117 -12.23 7.11 15.51
C SER A 117 -11.00 6.73 14.68
N VAL A 118 -11.15 5.69 13.84
CA VAL A 118 -10.06 5.27 12.96
C VAL A 118 -9.94 6.29 11.84
N PRO A 119 -8.73 6.83 11.57
CA PRO A 119 -8.55 7.75 10.47
C PRO A 119 -8.74 7.05 9.12
N HIS A 120 -9.47 7.71 8.23
CA HIS A 120 -9.78 7.25 6.88
C HIS A 120 -8.90 8.00 5.86
N PHE A 121 -8.37 7.28 4.89
CA PHE A 121 -7.46 7.83 3.88
C PHE A 121 -7.88 7.43 2.48
N ASP A 122 -7.66 8.29 1.50
CA ASP A 122 -7.86 8.00 0.08
C ASP A 122 -6.78 7.06 -0.49
N CYS A 123 -5.66 6.90 0.20
CA CYS A 123 -4.55 6.05 -0.22
C CYS A 123 -3.87 5.32 0.95
N VAL A 124 -3.47 4.07 0.74
CA VAL A 124 -2.74 3.26 1.72
C VAL A 124 -1.39 3.89 2.11
N LEU A 125 -0.74 4.62 1.19
CA LEU A 125 0.52 5.30 1.51
C LEU A 125 0.35 6.41 2.53
N LYS A 126 -0.74 7.19 2.40
CA LYS A 126 -1.09 8.25 3.37
C LYS A 126 -1.43 7.66 4.73
N LEU A 127 -2.14 6.54 4.72
CA LEU A 127 -2.40 5.74 5.92
C LEU A 127 -1.08 5.36 6.59
N ILE A 128 -0.14 4.76 5.86
CA ILE A 128 1.15 4.35 6.42
C ILE A 128 1.92 5.56 6.95
N HIS A 129 2.07 6.62 6.15
CA HIS A 129 2.77 7.84 6.53
C HIS A 129 2.19 8.49 7.79
N TYR A 130 0.87 8.40 8.00
CA TYR A 130 0.23 8.87 9.22
C TYR A 130 0.61 8.06 10.47
N TYR A 131 0.75 6.73 10.32
CA TYR A 131 1.20 5.84 11.41
C TYR A 131 2.74 5.81 11.57
N MET A 132 3.50 6.43 10.67
CA MET A 132 4.94 6.65 10.84
C MET A 132 5.19 7.84 11.77
N PRO A 133 6.16 7.76 12.71
CA PRO A 133 6.47 8.86 13.58
C PRO A 133 7.03 10.03 12.77
N GLN A 134 6.34 11.17 12.85
CA GLN A 134 6.80 12.41 12.25
C GLN A 134 8.02 12.91 13.04
N SER A 135 9.21 12.75 12.46
CA SER A 135 10.46 13.29 13.03
C SER A 135 10.46 14.82 12.94
N LYS A 136 9.70 15.49 13.79
CA LYS A 136 9.82 16.92 14.06
C LYS A 136 9.64 17.17 15.55
N GLY A 137 10.74 16.99 16.29
CA GLY A 137 11.21 17.91 17.34
C GLY A 137 10.23 18.46 18.39
N ASN A 138 9.10 17.81 18.68
CA ASN A 138 8.26 18.23 19.79
C ASN A 138 7.80 17.02 20.60
N THR A 139 8.35 16.95 21.80
CA THR A 139 7.83 16.15 22.91
C THR A 139 6.33 16.39 23.07
N ARG A 140 5.57 15.29 23.13
CA ARG A 140 4.16 15.16 23.57
C ARG A 140 3.11 15.44 22.47
N SER A 141 2.35 14.39 22.15
CA SER A 141 1.09 14.38 21.37
C SER A 141 1.13 13.82 19.94
N GLY A 142 1.94 12.79 19.68
CA GLY A 142 1.60 11.82 18.62
C GLY A 142 0.65 10.78 19.21
N SER A 143 -0.54 10.57 18.63
CA SER A 143 -1.41 9.49 19.08
C SER A 143 -0.67 8.17 18.95
N MET A 144 -0.20 7.60 20.06
CA MET A 144 0.52 6.35 20.05
C MET A 144 -0.52 5.26 19.80
N TYR A 145 -0.46 4.63 18.63
CA TYR A 145 -1.37 3.56 18.26
C TYR A 145 -0.88 2.25 18.86
N TYR A 146 -1.82 1.41 19.28
CA TYR A 146 -1.51 0.15 19.93
C TYR A 146 -2.23 -1.00 19.25
N ILE A 147 -1.51 -2.11 19.12
CA ILE A 147 -2.01 -3.40 18.68
C ILE A 147 -2.28 -4.22 19.93
N PHE A 148 -3.51 -4.72 20.07
CA PHE A 148 -3.86 -5.63 21.15
C PHE A 148 -3.63 -7.07 20.70
N SER A 149 -2.83 -7.82 21.45
CA SER A 149 -2.57 -9.22 21.15
C SER A 149 -2.39 -10.01 22.44
N GLY A 150 -3.26 -10.99 22.68
CA GLY A 150 -3.16 -11.86 23.86
C GLY A 150 -3.34 -11.16 25.22
N GLY A 151 -3.96 -9.97 25.24
CA GLY A 151 -4.10 -9.16 26.46
C GLY A 151 -3.00 -8.12 26.65
N GLU A 152 -1.95 -8.14 25.83
CA GLU A 152 -0.87 -7.14 25.85
C GLU A 152 -1.13 -6.00 24.86
N LYS A 153 -0.74 -4.80 25.28
CA LYS A 153 -0.84 -3.57 24.51
C LYS A 153 0.52 -3.25 23.89
N ILE A 154 0.69 -3.54 22.61
CA ILE A 154 1.98 -3.40 21.91
C ILE A 154 1.94 -2.13 21.06
N PRO A 155 2.94 -1.23 21.14
CA PRO A 155 2.96 -0.04 20.30
C PRO A 155 3.11 -0.38 18.81
N LEU A 156 2.32 0.29 17.97
CA LEU A 156 2.48 0.26 16.52
C LEU A 156 3.56 1.28 16.13
N GLU A 157 4.74 0.78 15.82
CA GLU A 157 5.88 1.58 15.37
C GLU A 157 6.16 1.24 13.91
N LEU A 158 5.91 2.19 13.00
CA LEU A 158 6.30 2.08 11.59
C LEU A 158 7.52 2.96 11.36
N LEU A 159 8.71 2.38 11.39
CA LEU A 159 9.96 3.14 11.28
C LEU A 159 10.54 3.05 9.89
N ARG A 160 10.64 1.84 9.33
CA ARG A 160 11.32 1.60 8.06
C ARG A 160 10.59 0.59 7.19
N PRO A 161 10.41 0.90 5.88
CA PRO A 161 9.88 -0.07 4.95
C PRO A 161 10.93 -1.15 4.64
N LEU A 162 10.48 -2.40 4.48
CA LEU A 162 11.26 -3.47 3.90
C LEU A 162 11.10 -3.41 2.38
N SER A 163 12.12 -2.93 1.67
CA SER A 163 12.08 -2.78 0.22
C SER A 163 12.26 -4.12 -0.50
N CYS A 164 11.41 -4.39 -1.49
CA CYS A 164 11.45 -5.56 -2.37
C CYS A 164 12.09 -5.23 -3.73
N SER A 165 11.86 -4.01 -4.23
CA SER A 165 12.36 -3.56 -5.52
C SER A 165 13.22 -2.30 -5.39
N LEU A 166 14.22 -2.18 -6.25
CA LEU A 166 14.99 -0.96 -6.38
C LEU A 166 14.15 0.07 -7.14
N SER A 167 13.83 1.19 -6.49
CA SER A 167 13.19 2.33 -7.16
C SER A 167 14.12 2.90 -8.22
N THR A 168 13.56 3.34 -9.35
CA THR A 168 14.33 4.07 -10.36
C THR A 168 14.87 5.38 -9.78
N LEU A 169 16.00 5.88 -10.30
CA LEU A 169 16.53 7.19 -9.89
C LEU A 169 15.48 8.30 -10.06
N GLN A 170 14.69 8.23 -11.14
CA GLN A 170 13.59 9.16 -11.40
C GLN A 170 12.56 9.17 -10.25
N HIS A 171 12.17 7.98 -9.76
CA HIS A 171 11.25 7.85 -8.64
C HIS A 171 11.88 8.31 -7.31
N LEU A 172 13.16 8.03 -7.08
CA LEU A 172 13.89 8.54 -5.91
C LEU A 172 13.91 10.06 -5.89
N CYS A 173 14.18 10.70 -7.04
CA CYS A 173 14.09 12.15 -7.19
C CYS A 173 12.67 12.66 -6.93
N ARG A 174 11.63 11.96 -7.43
CA ARG A 174 10.22 12.29 -7.15
C ARG A 174 9.92 12.28 -5.65
N LYS A 175 10.32 11.24 -4.94
CA LYS A 175 10.14 11.13 -3.48
C LYS A 175 10.86 12.23 -2.72
N ALA A 176 12.10 12.53 -3.09
CA ALA A 176 12.86 13.63 -2.50
C ALA A 176 12.15 14.97 -2.71
N VAL A 177 11.74 15.28 -3.95
CA VAL A 177 11.01 16.51 -4.26
C VAL A 177 9.66 16.58 -3.55
N ASN A 178 8.96 15.45 -3.38
CA ASN A 178 7.70 15.35 -2.63
C ASN A 178 7.85 15.44 -1.10
N GLY A 179 9.01 15.08 -0.57
CA GLY A 179 9.34 15.27 0.85
C GLY A 179 9.70 16.71 1.24
N HIS A 180 10.15 17.54 0.28
CA HIS A 180 10.55 18.93 0.56
C HIS A 180 9.38 19.91 0.36
N LEU A 181 8.73 20.30 1.47
CA LEU A 181 7.63 21.26 1.52
C LEU A 181 8.01 22.66 0.99
N ASP A 182 9.29 23.05 1.09
CA ASP A 182 9.81 24.37 0.71
C ASP A 182 9.98 24.58 -0.80
N ILE A 183 9.75 23.55 -1.63
CA ILE A 183 9.94 23.59 -3.09
C ILE A 183 8.63 23.94 -3.82
N SER A 184 7.52 24.15 -3.10
CA SER A 184 6.20 24.43 -3.70
C SER A 184 6.25 25.54 -4.77
N SER A 185 6.96 26.65 -4.49
CA SER A 185 7.11 27.78 -5.42
C SER A 185 7.96 27.47 -6.67
N LYS A 186 8.86 26.48 -6.62
CA LYS A 186 9.67 26.04 -7.77
C LYS A 186 8.97 24.95 -8.60
N ARG A 187 8.00 24.23 -8.03
CA ARG A 187 7.20 23.23 -8.76
C ARG A 187 6.39 23.84 -9.89
N GLU A 188 5.89 25.06 -9.68
CA GLU A 188 5.14 25.80 -10.70
C GLU A 188 5.98 26.14 -11.93
N GLN A 189 7.31 26.17 -11.79
CA GLN A 189 8.25 26.45 -12.89
C GLN A 189 8.63 25.19 -13.68
N LEU A 190 8.19 23.99 -13.26
CA LEU A 190 8.51 22.75 -13.95
C LEU A 190 7.67 22.56 -15.24
N PRO A 191 8.25 21.94 -16.28
CA PRO A 191 7.51 21.48 -17.46
C PRO A 191 6.31 20.58 -17.09
N HIS A 192 5.24 20.66 -17.88
CA HIS A 192 4.01 19.90 -17.65
C HIS A 192 4.23 18.39 -17.40
N PRO A 193 5.08 17.68 -18.18
CA PRO A 193 5.28 16.25 -17.97
C PRO A 193 5.89 15.91 -16.60
N LEU A 194 6.73 16.81 -16.05
CA LEU A 194 7.33 16.62 -14.73
C LEU A 194 6.32 16.91 -13.62
N LYS A 195 5.40 17.85 -13.83
CA LYS A 195 4.31 18.13 -12.88
C LYS A 195 3.37 16.94 -12.74
N GLU A 196 2.95 16.36 -13.87
CA GLU A 196 2.12 15.15 -13.89
C GLU A 196 2.83 13.98 -13.21
N PHE A 197 4.10 13.76 -13.54
CA PHE A 197 4.93 12.72 -12.92
C PHE A 197 5.02 12.86 -11.39
N LEU A 198 5.17 14.10 -10.88
CA LEU A 198 5.19 14.37 -9.44
C LEU A 198 3.82 14.19 -8.76
N GLN A 199 2.72 14.50 -9.46
CA GLN A 199 1.34 14.33 -8.95
C GLN A 199 0.91 12.85 -8.89
N GLU A 200 1.43 12.03 -9.78
CA GLU A 200 1.10 10.60 -9.85
C GLU A 200 1.52 9.83 -8.59
N TYR A 201 2.53 10.31 -7.86
CA TYR A 201 2.96 9.76 -6.57
C TYR A 201 3.25 10.88 -5.57
N ASP A 202 2.25 11.28 -4.79
CA ASP A 202 2.33 12.38 -3.83
C ASP A 202 2.96 12.01 -2.47
N ALA A 203 3.33 10.75 -2.27
CA ALA A 203 3.93 10.29 -1.03
C ALA A 203 5.44 10.54 -0.95
N SER A 204 5.95 10.75 0.26
CA SER A 204 7.37 10.96 0.58
C SER A 204 8.15 9.68 0.87
N ILE A 205 7.45 8.55 0.99
CA ILE A 205 7.97 7.23 1.39
C ILE A 205 8.15 6.30 0.19
#